data_AF-A0A954MGS1-F1
#
_entry.id   AF-A0A954MGS1-F1
#
_cell.length_a   1.000
_cell.length_b   1.000
_cell.length_c   1.000
_cell.angle_alpha   90.00
_cell.angle_beta   90.00
_cell.angle_gamma   90.00
#
_symmetry.space_group_name_H-M   'P 1'
#
loop_
_entity.id
_entity.type
_entity.pdbx_description
1 polymer ?
#
loop_
_entity_poly.entity_id
_entity_poly.type
_entity_poly.pdbx_seq_one_letter_code
_entity_poly.pdbx_strand_id
1 'polypeptide(L)'
;MFEVMGRKNGITMESDSLTLSERHRELSGADIESVVLSGRRFALLDKRTTVTSQDIDRALQEFIPSAQGLEKEMQEVAAVLECTQMDFLNSDWRDTLQSEGGRSELQKQLTRMRGLVEQL
;
A
#
# COMPACT_ATOMS: atom_id res chain seq x y z
N MET A 1 9.72 6.65 2.29
CA MET A 1 9.01 5.50 2.90
C MET A 1 9.85 4.24 2.94
N PHE A 2 10.51 3.84 1.84
CA PHE A 2 11.35 2.63 1.79
C PHE A 2 12.39 2.55 2.91
N GLU A 3 13.15 3.62 3.20
CA GLU A 3 14.10 3.61 4.33
C GLU A 3 13.46 3.43 5.70
N VAL A 4 12.28 4.03 5.91
CA VAL A 4 11.53 3.88 7.16
C VAL A 4 11.14 2.42 7.33
N MET A 5 10.67 1.79 6.25
CA MET A 5 10.28 0.38 6.24
C MET A 5 11.49 -0.55 6.36
N GLY A 6 12.63 -0.18 5.78
CA GLY A 6 13.92 -0.84 5.98
C GLY A 6 14.34 -0.83 7.44
N ARG A 7 14.32 0.34 8.09
CA ARG A 7 14.61 0.47 9.53
C ARG A 7 13.67 -0.37 10.39
N LYS A 8 12.36 -0.33 10.11
CA LYS A 8 11.36 -1.18 10.80
C LYS A 8 11.72 -2.67 10.73
N ASN A 9 12.27 -3.12 9.60
CA ASN A 9 12.62 -4.51 9.35
C ASN A 9 14.10 -4.87 9.67
N GLY A 10 14.87 -3.94 10.25
CA GLY A 10 16.29 -4.15 10.55
C GLY A 10 17.17 -4.32 9.31
N ILE A 11 16.85 -3.60 8.23
CA ILE A 11 17.53 -3.67 6.94
C ILE A 11 18.30 -2.37 6.73
N THR A 12 19.61 -2.49 6.54
CA THR A 12 20.47 -1.37 6.13
C THR A 12 20.24 -1.07 4.65
N MET A 13 19.91 0.18 4.34
CA MET A 13 19.61 0.64 2.99
C MET A 13 20.47 1.84 2.63
N GLU A 14 20.95 1.86 1.39
CA GLU A 14 21.53 3.03 0.71
C GLU A 14 20.56 3.42 -0.40
N SER A 15 19.69 4.39 -0.12
CA SER A 15 18.59 4.78 -1.01
C SER A 15 18.67 6.20 -1.54
N ASP A 16 19.81 6.87 -1.36
CA ASP A 16 20.04 8.26 -1.76
C ASP A 16 19.78 8.53 -3.25
N SER A 17 19.90 7.48 -4.08
CA SER A 17 19.66 7.53 -5.52
C SER A 17 18.30 6.97 -5.96
N LEU A 18 17.45 6.54 -5.01
CA LEU A 18 16.16 5.90 -5.32
C LEU A 18 15.19 6.93 -5.90
N THR A 19 14.81 6.73 -7.16
CA THR A 19 13.86 7.62 -7.85
C THR A 19 12.53 6.91 -8.00
N LEU A 20 11.49 7.41 -7.34
CA LEU A 20 10.17 6.80 -7.41
C LEU A 20 9.36 7.38 -8.58
N SER A 21 8.89 6.51 -9.46
CA SER A 21 7.90 6.84 -10.51
C SER A 21 6.52 7.15 -9.89
N GLU A 22 5.63 7.78 -10.67
CA GLU A 22 4.25 8.05 -10.25
C GLU A 22 3.49 6.77 -9.88
N ARG A 23 3.83 5.63 -10.50
CA ARG A 23 3.26 4.31 -10.22
C ARG A 23 3.48 3.85 -8.77
N HIS A 24 4.45 4.45 -8.08
CA HIS A 24 4.74 4.11 -6.68
C HIS A 24 3.88 4.90 -5.67
N ARG A 25 3.09 5.89 -6.11
CA ARG A 25 2.16 6.62 -5.22
C ARG A 25 0.99 5.77 -4.75
N GLU A 26 0.68 4.70 -5.47
CA GLU A 26 -0.44 3.79 -5.18
C GLU A 26 -0.05 2.61 -4.27
N LEU A 27 1.24 2.45 -3.96
CA LEU A 27 1.70 1.35 -3.10
C LEU A 27 1.21 1.56 -1.66
N SER A 28 0.52 0.56 -1.12
CA SER A 28 0.18 0.51 0.30
C SER A 28 1.42 0.29 1.16
N GLY A 29 1.29 0.49 2.48
CA GLY A 29 2.37 0.18 3.41
C GLY A 29 2.84 -1.29 3.34
N ALA A 30 1.91 -2.22 3.11
CA ALA A 30 2.21 -3.65 2.95
C ALA A 30 2.94 -3.94 1.63
N ASP A 31 2.59 -3.23 0.55
CA ASP A 31 3.27 -3.34 -0.74
C ASP A 31 4.72 -2.84 -0.62
N ILE A 32 4.91 -1.67 0.02
CA ILE A 32 6.25 -1.11 0.28
C ILE A 32 7.10 -2.09 1.11
N GLU A 33 6.53 -2.70 2.15
CA GLU A 33 7.22 -3.71 2.96
C GLU A 33 7.63 -4.94 2.14
N SER A 34 6.74 -5.45 1.30
CA SER A 34 7.01 -6.60 0.43
C SER A 34 8.13 -6.30 -0.57
N VAL A 35 8.16 -5.09 -1.14
CA VAL A 35 9.22 -4.62 -2.02
C VAL A 35 10.56 -4.53 -1.28
N VAL A 36 10.60 -3.96 -0.06
CA VAL A 36 11.83 -3.88 0.75
C VAL A 36 12.38 -5.27 1.07
N LEU A 37 11.52 -6.22 1.46
CA LEU A 37 11.94 -7.59 1.76
C LEU A 37 12.47 -8.30 0.51
N SER A 38 11.89 -8.04 -0.65
CA SER A 38 12.37 -8.54 -1.94
C SER A 38 13.73 -7.93 -2.31
N GLY A 39 13.92 -6.63 -2.12
CA GLY A 39 15.21 -5.96 -2.30
C GLY A 39 16.30 -6.55 -1.40
N ARG A 40 15.98 -6.82 -0.13
CA ARG A 40 16.88 -7.54 0.79
C ARG A 40 17.26 -8.91 0.26
N ARG A 41 16.31 -9.66 -0.30
CA ARG A 41 16.58 -10.96 -0.90
C ARG A 41 17.58 -10.84 -2.07
N PHE A 42 17.47 -9.84 -2.94
CA PHE A 42 18.47 -9.63 -4.00
C PHE A 42 19.86 -9.33 -3.47
N ALA A 43 19.96 -8.41 -2.50
CA ALA A 43 21.25 -8.10 -1.87
C ALA A 43 21.89 -9.35 -1.25
N LEU A 44 21.11 -10.17 -0.55
CA LEU A 44 21.61 -11.42 0.05
C LEU A 44 22.04 -12.46 -0.99
N LEU A 45 21.33 -12.58 -2.11
CA LEU A 45 21.73 -13.46 -3.22
C LEU A 45 23.09 -13.04 -3.82
N ASP A 46 23.37 -11.73 -3.82
CA ASP A 46 24.66 -11.17 -4.25
C ASP A 46 25.71 -11.12 -3.12
N LYS A 47 25.45 -11.76 -1.97
CA LYS A 47 26.33 -11.79 -0.79
C LYS A 47 26.61 -10.41 -0.19
N ARG A 48 25.69 -9.46 -0.36
CA ARG A 48 25.69 -8.13 0.25
C ARG A 48 24.72 -8.09 1.42
N THR A 49 25.02 -7.25 2.42
CA THR A 49 24.13 -7.00 3.57
C THR A 49 23.40 -5.66 3.48
N THR A 50 23.88 -4.78 2.61
CA THR A 50 23.27 -3.47 2.36
C THR A 50 22.41 -3.53 1.09
N VAL A 51 21.17 -3.09 1.20
CA VAL A 51 20.23 -2.95 0.08
C VAL A 51 20.46 -1.62 -0.62
N THR A 52 20.66 -1.66 -1.93
CA THR A 52 20.88 -0.48 -2.77
C THR A 52 19.61 -0.07 -3.50
N SER A 53 19.58 1.13 -4.08
CA SER A 53 18.49 1.57 -4.96
C SER A 53 18.22 0.59 -6.12
N GLN A 54 19.27 -0.04 -6.68
CA GLN A 54 19.12 -1.02 -7.77
C GLN A 54 18.36 -2.28 -7.34
N ASP A 55 18.57 -2.73 -6.10
CA ASP A 55 17.84 -3.88 -5.56
C ASP A 55 16.35 -3.55 -5.40
N ILE A 56 16.02 -2.32 -5.01
CA ILE A 56 14.64 -1.84 -4.88
C ILE A 56 14.00 -1.64 -6.26
N ASP A 57 14.71 -1.05 -7.22
CA ASP A 57 14.22 -0.90 -8.59
C ASP A 57 13.89 -2.26 -9.22
N ARG A 58 14.77 -3.25 -9.02
CA ARG A 58 14.51 -4.62 -9.43
C ARG A 58 13.29 -5.21 -8.73
N ALA A 59 13.17 -5.01 -7.41
CA ALA A 59 12.03 -5.49 -6.65
C ALA A 59 10.72 -4.87 -7.14
N LEU A 60 10.70 -3.60 -7.49
CA LEU A 60 9.54 -2.91 -8.05
C LEU A 60 9.17 -3.42 -9.43
N GLN A 61 10.15 -3.76 -10.28
CA GLN A 61 9.90 -4.35 -11.60
C GLN A 61 9.30 -5.76 -11.52
N GLU A 62 9.73 -6.56 -10.55
CA GLU A 62 9.19 -7.91 -10.31
C GLU A 62 7.93 -7.89 -9.42
N PHE A 63 7.58 -6.74 -8.83
CA PHE A 63 6.45 -6.64 -7.91
C PHE A 63 5.12 -6.79 -8.64
N ILE A 64 4.44 -7.89 -8.33
CA ILE A 64 3.04 -8.10 -8.69
C ILE A 64 2.25 -7.75 -7.43
N PRO A 65 1.51 -6.62 -7.41
CA PRO A 65 0.62 -6.35 -6.29
C PRO A 65 -0.33 -7.52 -6.13
N SER A 66 -0.63 -7.88 -4.88
CA SER A 66 -1.69 -8.84 -4.60
C SER A 66 -2.92 -8.45 -5.41
N ALA A 67 -3.64 -9.41 -5.99
CA ALA A 67 -4.91 -9.12 -6.64
C ALA A 67 -5.80 -8.44 -5.59
N GLN A 68 -5.88 -7.12 -5.69
CA GLN A 68 -6.64 -6.29 -4.78
C GLN A 68 -8.10 -6.50 -5.16
N GLY A 69 -8.63 -7.60 -4.66
CA GLY A 69 -9.97 -8.04 -4.95
C GLY A 69 -10.98 -7.30 -4.09
N LEU A 70 -12.22 -7.74 -4.24
CA LEU A 70 -13.39 -7.18 -3.57
C LEU A 70 -13.24 -7.05 -2.05
N GLU A 71 -12.48 -7.94 -1.41
CA GLU A 71 -12.23 -7.90 0.03
C GLU A 71 -11.39 -6.68 0.45
N LYS A 72 -10.38 -6.28 -0.34
CA LYS A 72 -9.59 -5.08 -0.02
C LYS A 72 -10.44 -3.83 -0.16
N GLU A 73 -11.18 -3.69 -1.26
CA GLU A 73 -12.09 -2.55 -1.47
C GLU A 73 -13.11 -2.44 -0.32
N MET A 74 -13.62 -3.59 0.14
CA MET A 74 -14.50 -3.66 1.31
C MET A 74 -13.82 -3.13 2.58
N GLN A 75 -12.58 -3.55 2.85
CA GLN A 75 -11.82 -3.09 4.01
C GLN A 75 -11.50 -1.61 3.96
N GLU A 76 -11.18 -1.06 2.78
CA GLU A 76 -10.91 0.37 2.60
C GLU A 76 -12.16 1.22 2.87
N VAL A 77 -13.31 0.83 2.32
CA VAL A 77 -14.58 1.53 2.59
C VAL A 77 -14.95 1.45 4.06
N ALA A 78 -14.75 0.29 4.70
CA ALA A 78 -14.96 0.14 6.14
C ALA A 78 -14.03 1.07 6.94
N ALA A 79 -12.74 1.13 6.60
CA ALA A 79 -11.77 1.99 7.26
C ALA A 79 -12.10 3.47 7.13
N VAL A 80 -12.59 3.90 5.96
CA VAL A 80 -13.02 5.29 5.72
C VAL A 80 -14.26 5.65 6.55
N LEU A 81 -15.23 4.72 6.65
CA LEU A 81 -16.44 4.93 7.44
C LEU A 81 -16.16 5.02 8.95
N GLU A 82 -15.22 4.21 9.45
CA GLU A 82 -14.79 4.18 10.87
C GLU A 82 -13.74 5.26 11.20
N CYS A 83 -13.21 5.96 10.20
CA CYS A 83 -12.18 6.97 10.41
C CYS A 83 -12.73 8.16 11.23
N THR A 84 -12.09 8.44 12.37
CA THR A 84 -12.48 9.51 13.30
C THR A 84 -11.78 10.84 13.05
N GLN A 85 -10.81 10.90 12.12
CA GLN A 85 -10.06 12.11 11.81
C GLN A 85 -9.87 12.28 10.29
N MET A 86 -10.40 13.36 9.72
CA MET A 86 -10.34 13.63 8.27
C MET A 86 -8.93 13.75 7.72
N ASP A 87 -7.97 14.17 8.55
CA ASP A 87 -6.58 14.35 8.15
C ASP A 87 -5.88 13.02 7.78
N PHE A 88 -6.39 11.87 8.23
CA PHE A 88 -5.89 10.56 7.82
C PHE A 88 -6.38 10.09 6.45
N LEU A 89 -7.40 10.75 5.88
CA LEU A 89 -7.94 10.40 4.58
C LEU A 89 -7.18 11.12 3.45
N ASN A 90 -7.13 10.50 2.26
CA ASN A 90 -6.63 11.17 1.05
C ASN A 90 -7.70 12.15 0.51
N SER A 91 -7.35 12.96 -0.51
CA SER A 91 -8.29 13.90 -1.14
C SER A 91 -9.58 13.22 -1.59
N ASP A 92 -9.47 12.06 -2.23
CA ASP A 92 -10.58 11.39 -2.87
C ASP A 92 -11.63 10.92 -1.84
N TRP A 93 -11.18 10.34 -0.72
CA TRP A 93 -12.05 9.95 0.38
C TRP A 93 -12.62 11.14 1.13
N ARG A 94 -11.86 12.23 1.26
CA ARG A 94 -12.36 13.48 1.86
C ARG A 94 -13.49 14.06 1.03
N ASP A 95 -13.29 14.19 -0.28
CA ASP A 95 -14.27 14.71 -1.23
C ASP A 95 -15.53 13.84 -1.25
N THR A 96 -15.35 12.51 -1.25
CA THR A 96 -16.45 11.55 -1.17
C THR A 96 -17.27 11.73 0.09
N LEU A 97 -16.64 11.85 1.28
CA LEU A 97 -17.36 12.04 2.54
C LEU A 97 -18.04 13.41 2.68
N GLN A 98 -17.49 14.44 2.03
CA GLN A 98 -18.02 15.80 2.05
C GLN A 98 -19.15 16.02 1.05
N SER A 99 -19.25 15.19 0.02
CA SER A 99 -20.38 15.19 -0.92
C SER A 99 -21.71 14.88 -0.22
N GLU A 100 -22.80 15.44 -0.74
CA GLU A 100 -24.15 15.19 -0.22
C GLU A 100 -24.49 13.70 -0.27
N GLY A 101 -24.78 13.10 0.88
CA GLY A 101 -25.11 11.69 0.98
C GLY A 101 -23.92 10.72 0.88
N GLY A 102 -22.68 11.21 0.73
CA GLY A 102 -21.49 10.37 0.50
C GLY A 102 -21.30 9.26 1.53
N ARG A 103 -21.48 9.56 2.82
CA ARG A 103 -21.45 8.54 3.90
C ARG A 103 -22.50 7.43 3.71
N SER A 104 -23.73 7.80 3.34
CA SER A 104 -24.81 6.83 3.13
C SER A 104 -24.50 5.94 1.93
N GLU A 105 -23.90 6.49 0.86
CA GLU A 105 -23.54 5.71 -0.31
C GLU A 105 -22.41 4.71 -0.02
N LEU A 106 -21.38 5.13 0.73
CA LEU A 106 -20.33 4.22 1.20
C LEU A 106 -20.88 3.10 2.08
N GLN A 107 -21.86 3.36 2.94
CA GLN A 107 -22.52 2.32 3.74
C GLN A 107 -23.26 1.29 2.86
N LYS A 108 -23.94 1.74 1.81
CA LYS A 108 -24.59 0.84 0.83
C LYS A 108 -23.56 0.02 0.06
N GLN A 109 -22.47 0.64 -0.37
CA GLN A 109 -21.38 -0.02 -1.08
C GLN A 109 -20.75 -1.11 -0.19
N LEU A 110 -20.44 -0.79 1.07
CA LEU A 110 -19.91 -1.75 2.03
C LEU A 110 -20.85 -2.96 2.20
N THR A 111 -22.15 -2.71 2.36
CA THR A 111 -23.16 -3.77 2.51
C THR A 111 -23.20 -4.69 1.29
N ARG A 112 -23.13 -4.12 0.09
CA ARG A 112 -23.09 -4.88 -1.17
C ARG A 112 -21.83 -5.74 -1.27
N MET A 113 -20.66 -5.15 -1.02
CA MET A 113 -19.39 -5.87 -1.10
C MET A 113 -19.32 -7.00 -0.07
N ARG A 114 -19.81 -6.77 1.16
CA ARG A 114 -19.89 -7.79 2.20
C ARG A 114 -20.68 -9.02 1.76
N GLY A 115 -21.85 -8.81 1.14
CA GLY A 115 -22.67 -9.92 0.64
C GLY A 115 -22.03 -10.70 -0.51
N LEU A 116 -21.21 -10.05 -1.32
CA LEU A 116 -20.46 -10.72 -2.40
C LEU A 116 -19.24 -11.47 -1.87
N VAL A 117 -18.50 -10.91 -0.90
CA VAL A 117 -17.34 -11.56 -0.27
C VAL A 117 -17.77 -12.80 0.51
N GLU A 118 -18.92 -12.77 1.21
CA GLU A 118 -19.47 -13.94 1.92
C GLU A 118 -19.84 -15.12 1.00
N GLN A 119 -19.88 -14.91 -0.33
CA GLN A 119 -20.23 -15.93 -1.33
C GLN A 119 -19.01 -16.54 -2.05
N LEU A 120 -17.79 -16.02 -1.81
CA LEU A 120 -16.53 -16.54 -2.35
C LEU A 120 -15.95 -17.63 -1.44
#